data_AF-A0A1Y1N4F5-F1
#
_entry.id   AF-A0A1Y1N4F5-F1
#
_cell.length_a   1.000
_cell.length_b   1.000
_cell.length_c   1.000
_cell.angle_alpha   90.00
_cell.angle_beta   90.00
_cell.angle_gamma   90.00
#
_symmetry.space_group_name_H-M   'P 1'
#
loop_
_entity.id
_entity.type
_entity.pdbx_description
1 polymer ?
#
loop_
_entity_poly.entity_id
_entity_poly.type
_entity_poly.pdbx_seq_one_letter_code
_entity_poly.pdbx_strand_id
1 'polypeptide(L)'
;MTVQLRIPLLSTINGEKERRVGMGVITIVAITTTLHKWENVMSIDKESWGYRRNGKYEDYHTVKELIHMLVETVSCGGNLLMNIGPTGDGRIPYVFQDRLLGVGQWLSVNGSAIYGTRPWIVQRDALSTVWYTASKSSVNAIVLEWPQNNTLVLRSAVSLFKEGTTVSLLGHSENLAWQHSNGHISIQFPDKATVEVSWAWVLQIQSDK
;
A
#
# COMPACT_ATOMS: atom_id res chain seq x y z
N MET A 1 11.30 -21.24 2.11
CA MET A 1 11.07 -19.95 2.77
C MET A 1 9.57 -19.72 2.81
N THR A 2 8.92 -20.07 3.92
CA THR A 2 7.46 -20.10 4.03
C THR A 2 6.96 -18.69 4.32
N VAL A 3 6.37 -18.03 3.33
CA VAL A 3 5.61 -16.79 3.55
C VAL A 3 4.33 -17.22 4.27
N GLN A 4 4.32 -17.10 5.59
CA GLN A 4 3.15 -17.37 6.40
C GLN A 4 2.21 -16.16 6.26
N LEU A 5 1.34 -16.20 5.23
CA LEU A 5 0.12 -15.40 5.20
C LEU A 5 -0.65 -15.72 6.48
N ARG A 6 -0.53 -14.87 7.51
CA ARG A 6 -1.42 -14.94 8.67
C ARG A 6 -2.81 -14.57 8.19
N ILE A 7 -3.60 -15.59 7.87
CA ILE A 7 -5.05 -15.50 7.90
C ILE A 7 -5.37 -15.14 9.35
N PRO A 8 -5.87 -13.93 9.67
CA PRO A 8 -6.31 -13.67 11.03
C PRO A 8 -7.46 -14.62 11.31
N LEU A 9 -7.22 -15.59 12.20
CA LEU A 9 -8.28 -16.27 12.91
C LEU A 9 -9.07 -15.17 13.63
N LEU A 10 -10.24 -14.84 13.07
CA LEU A 10 -11.36 -14.10 13.63
C LEU A 10 -11.07 -13.55 15.04
N SER A 11 -10.61 -12.29 15.13
CA SER A 11 -10.89 -11.50 16.33
C SER A 11 -12.35 -11.06 16.24
N THR A 12 -13.14 -11.51 17.20
CA THR A 12 -14.57 -11.18 17.33
C THR A 12 -14.72 -9.66 17.41
N ILE A 13 -15.38 -9.06 16.42
CA ILE A 13 -15.86 -7.68 16.50
C ILE A 13 -17.36 -7.77 16.76
N ASN A 14 -17.83 -7.26 17.89
CA ASN A 14 -19.26 -7.09 18.25
C ASN A 14 -20.18 -8.34 18.25
N GLY A 15 -19.67 -9.54 18.54
CA GLY A 15 -20.53 -10.66 18.96
C GLY A 15 -21.42 -11.30 17.88
N GLU A 16 -21.34 -10.91 16.62
CA GLU A 16 -22.02 -11.61 15.52
C GLU A 16 -21.11 -12.67 14.89
N LYS A 17 -21.53 -13.94 14.99
CA LYS A 17 -20.93 -15.07 14.28
C LYS A 17 -21.35 -15.01 12.81
N GLU A 18 -20.45 -14.57 11.93
CA GLU A 18 -20.68 -14.65 10.49
C GLU A 18 -20.61 -16.11 10.01
N ARG A 19 -21.64 -16.57 9.29
CA ARG A 19 -21.73 -17.94 8.75
C ARG A 19 -20.82 -18.09 7.54
N ARG A 20 -20.05 -19.17 7.50
CA ARG A 20 -19.29 -19.60 6.32
C ARG A 20 -20.22 -19.84 5.13
N VAL A 21 -20.06 -19.04 4.08
CA VAL A 21 -20.36 -19.45 2.70
C VAL A 21 -19.01 -19.78 2.05
N GLY A 22 -18.91 -20.92 1.36
CA GLY A 22 -17.67 -21.52 0.87
C GLY A 22 -16.94 -20.77 -0.27
N MET A 23 -16.80 -19.46 -0.17
CA MET A 23 -15.94 -18.65 -1.04
C MET A 23 -14.60 -18.46 -0.31
N GLY A 24 -13.49 -18.85 -0.92
CA GLY A 24 -12.16 -18.62 -0.36
C GLY A 24 -11.81 -17.13 -0.42
N VAL A 25 -12.23 -16.35 0.58
CA VAL A 25 -11.88 -14.92 0.72
C VAL A 25 -10.54 -14.81 1.45
N ILE A 26 -9.56 -14.15 0.84
CA ILE A 26 -8.30 -13.79 1.52
C ILE A 26 -8.38 -12.31 1.88
N THR A 27 -8.65 -12.01 3.14
CA THR A 27 -8.72 -10.65 3.65
C THR A 27 -7.33 -10.13 4.02
N ILE A 28 -6.88 -9.03 3.40
CA ILE A 28 -5.73 -8.26 3.88
C ILE A 28 -6.26 -7.07 4.70
N VAL A 29 -6.36 -7.22 6.02
CA VAL A 29 -6.80 -6.12 6.89
C VAL A 29 -5.62 -5.20 7.20
N ALA A 30 -5.68 -3.94 6.74
CA ALA A 30 -4.74 -2.88 7.11
C ALA A 30 -5.42 -1.87 8.05
N ILE A 31 -5.40 -2.13 9.36
CA ILE A 31 -6.16 -1.35 10.36
C ILE A 31 -5.61 0.08 10.48
N THR A 32 -6.46 1.09 10.31
CA THR A 32 -6.13 2.52 10.52
C THR A 32 -7.12 3.25 11.44
N THR A 33 -6.70 4.30 12.18
CA THR A 33 -7.54 4.99 13.20
C THR A 33 -8.26 6.27 12.70
N THR A 34 -9.41 6.14 12.03
CA THR A 34 -10.37 7.23 11.71
C THR A 34 -11.61 7.26 12.62
N LEU A 35 -12.34 8.38 12.60
CA LEU A 35 -13.59 8.65 13.35
C LEU A 35 -14.70 7.64 13.03
N HIS A 36 -14.79 7.20 11.77
CA HIS A 36 -15.61 6.07 11.33
C HIS A 36 -14.76 5.14 10.48
N LYS A 37 -14.70 3.87 10.89
CA LYS A 37 -14.02 2.81 10.14
C LYS A 37 -14.85 2.45 8.91
N TRP A 38 -14.17 2.28 7.79
CA TRP A 38 -14.79 1.81 6.56
C TRP A 38 -13.87 0.80 5.86
N GLU A 39 -14.44 -0.01 4.98
CA GLU A 39 -13.73 -1.01 4.21
C GLU A 39 -14.09 -0.87 2.74
N ASN A 40 -13.07 -0.87 1.90
CA ASN A 40 -13.20 -0.97 0.45
C ASN A 40 -13.16 -2.44 0.08
N VAL A 41 -14.25 -2.97 -0.45
CA VAL A 41 -14.35 -4.37 -0.87
C VAL A 41 -14.28 -4.41 -2.38
N MET A 42 -13.32 -5.14 -2.93
CA MET A 42 -13.14 -5.28 -4.37
C MET A 42 -12.73 -6.71 -4.76
N SER A 43 -12.82 -7.03 -6.05
CA SER A 43 -12.38 -8.30 -6.60
C SER A 43 -11.15 -8.09 -7.48
N ILE A 44 -10.23 -9.06 -7.51
CA ILE A 44 -9.08 -9.02 -8.43
C ILE A 44 -9.57 -9.14 -9.90
N ASP A 45 -10.67 -9.85 -10.15
CA ASP A 45 -11.35 -9.86 -11.46
C ASP A 45 -12.22 -8.61 -11.57
N LYS A 46 -11.97 -7.80 -12.61
CA LYS A 46 -12.68 -6.53 -12.86
C LYS A 46 -14.16 -6.74 -13.19
N GLU A 47 -14.53 -7.92 -13.66
CA GLU A 47 -15.87 -8.22 -14.17
C GLU A 47 -16.68 -9.15 -13.26
N SER A 48 -16.06 -9.79 -12.26
CA SER A 48 -16.75 -10.78 -11.43
C SER A 48 -16.20 -10.95 -10.01
N TRP A 49 -17.08 -11.38 -9.10
CA TRP A 49 -16.71 -11.87 -7.77
C TRP A 49 -16.37 -13.36 -7.76
N GLY A 50 -16.89 -14.12 -8.72
CA GLY A 50 -16.68 -15.56 -8.84
C GLY A 50 -15.65 -15.90 -9.90
N TYR A 51 -15.22 -17.17 -9.92
CA TYR A 51 -14.32 -17.64 -10.96
C TYR A 51 -15.01 -17.68 -12.34
N ARG A 52 -14.42 -17.04 -13.33
CA ARG A 52 -14.82 -17.12 -14.74
C ARG A 52 -13.80 -17.94 -15.54
N ARG A 53 -14.26 -19.02 -16.18
CA ARG A 53 -13.39 -19.88 -17.00
C ARG A 53 -12.86 -19.17 -18.26
N ASN A 54 -13.62 -18.21 -18.78
CA ASN A 54 -13.28 -17.41 -19.96
C ASN A 54 -12.57 -16.09 -19.63
N GLY A 55 -12.22 -15.84 -18.37
CA GLY A 55 -11.50 -14.64 -17.96
C GLY A 55 -10.10 -14.60 -18.58
N LYS A 56 -9.77 -13.47 -19.20
CA LYS A 56 -8.45 -13.21 -19.79
C LYS A 56 -7.56 -12.49 -18.79
N TYR A 57 -6.25 -12.56 -19.00
CA TYR A 57 -5.26 -11.94 -18.11
C TYR A 57 -5.46 -10.42 -17.92
N GLU A 58 -5.97 -9.73 -18.95
CA GLU A 58 -6.28 -8.29 -18.96
C GLU A 58 -7.52 -7.91 -18.14
N ASP A 59 -8.44 -8.87 -17.94
CA ASP A 59 -9.66 -8.69 -17.15
C ASP A 59 -9.36 -8.65 -15.65
N TYR A 60 -8.15 -9.02 -15.24
CA TYR A 60 -7.71 -8.98 -13.85
C TYR A 60 -6.89 -7.73 -13.57
N HIS A 61 -7.08 -7.15 -12.39
CA HIS A 61 -6.25 -6.05 -11.93
C HIS A 61 -4.77 -6.44 -11.92
N THR A 62 -3.91 -5.52 -12.36
CA THR A 62 -2.46 -5.72 -12.29
C THR A 62 -1.97 -5.52 -10.85
N VAL A 63 -0.80 -6.06 -10.50
CA VAL A 63 -0.19 -5.85 -9.17
C VAL A 63 -0.05 -4.35 -8.86
N LYS A 64 0.30 -3.54 -9.87
CA LYS A 64 0.39 -2.08 -9.76
C LYS A 64 -0.96 -1.46 -9.37
N GLU A 65 -2.03 -1.79 -10.08
CA GLU A 65 -3.38 -1.30 -9.79
C GLU A 65 -3.83 -1.70 -8.38
N LEU A 66 -3.56 -2.94 -7.96
CA LEU A 66 -3.89 -3.44 -6.62
C LEU A 66 -3.14 -2.67 -5.51
N ILE A 67 -1.85 -2.40 -5.70
CA ILE A 67 -1.05 -1.62 -4.75
C ILE A 67 -1.54 -0.16 -4.71
N HIS A 68 -1.85 0.44 -5.86
CA HIS A 68 -2.39 1.80 -5.91
C HIS A 68 -3.70 1.88 -5.12
N MET A 69 -4.66 0.99 -5.39
CA MET A 69 -5.93 0.95 -4.63
C MET A 69 -5.72 0.73 -3.13
N LEU A 70 -4.76 -0.11 -2.73
CA LEU A 70 -4.43 -0.33 -1.33
C LEU A 70 -3.91 0.96 -0.67
N VAL A 71 -2.98 1.64 -1.33
CA VAL A 71 -2.37 2.88 -0.82
C VAL A 71 -3.41 3.99 -0.68
N GLU A 72 -4.26 4.18 -1.69
CA GLU A 72 -5.34 5.17 -1.65
C GLU A 72 -6.31 4.89 -0.50
N THR A 73 -6.76 3.64 -0.38
CA THR A 73 -7.71 3.21 0.65
C THR A 73 -7.15 3.45 2.06
N VAL A 74 -5.92 3.01 2.31
CA VAL A 74 -5.26 3.12 3.63
C VAL A 74 -4.95 4.58 3.99
N SER A 75 -4.54 5.39 3.01
CA SER A 75 -4.26 6.82 3.21
C SER A 75 -5.53 7.60 3.56
N CYS A 76 -6.69 7.16 3.06
CA CYS A 76 -8.01 7.67 3.42
C CYS A 76 -8.62 6.98 4.66
N GLY A 77 -7.88 6.07 5.30
CA GLY A 77 -8.24 5.47 6.57
C GLY A 77 -9.26 4.33 6.49
N GLY A 78 -9.30 3.68 5.33
CA GLY A 78 -10.06 2.45 5.11
C GLY A 78 -9.17 1.22 5.16
N ASN A 79 -9.82 0.06 5.25
CA ASN A 79 -9.19 -1.24 4.97
C ASN A 79 -9.50 -1.66 3.53
N LEU A 80 -8.62 -2.42 2.89
CA LEU A 80 -8.89 -2.99 1.57
C LEU A 80 -9.11 -4.51 1.67
N LEU A 81 -10.31 -4.97 1.39
CA LEU A 81 -10.63 -6.39 1.26
C LEU A 81 -10.58 -6.79 -0.21
N MET A 82 -9.65 -7.69 -0.55
CA MET A 82 -9.48 -8.20 -1.90
C MET A 82 -10.07 -9.61 -2.03
N ASN A 83 -11.08 -9.75 -2.88
CA ASN A 83 -11.74 -11.01 -3.18
C ASN A 83 -11.00 -11.76 -4.30
N ILE A 84 -11.00 -13.10 -4.19
CA ILE A 84 -10.61 -14.02 -5.26
C ILE A 84 -11.71 -15.05 -5.48
N GLY A 85 -11.82 -15.55 -6.72
CA GLY A 85 -12.70 -16.65 -7.06
C GLY A 85 -11.92 -17.95 -7.24
N PRO A 86 -11.96 -18.90 -6.30
CA PRO A 86 -11.46 -20.25 -6.53
C PRO A 86 -12.26 -20.96 -7.62
N THR A 87 -11.64 -21.94 -8.27
CA THR A 87 -12.32 -22.84 -9.20
C THR A 87 -13.32 -23.75 -8.46
N GLY A 88 -14.23 -24.40 -9.20
CA GLY A 88 -15.22 -25.30 -8.60
C GLY A 88 -14.65 -26.50 -7.83
N ASP A 89 -13.41 -26.90 -8.14
CA ASP A 89 -12.63 -27.90 -7.39
C ASP A 89 -11.80 -27.30 -6.24
N GLY A 90 -11.99 -26.01 -5.93
CA GLY A 90 -11.39 -25.33 -4.78
C GLY A 90 -9.94 -24.85 -4.98
N ARG A 91 -9.38 -24.92 -6.19
CA ARG A 91 -8.04 -24.43 -6.48
C ARG A 91 -8.06 -22.92 -6.73
N ILE A 92 -6.98 -22.23 -6.38
CA ILE A 92 -6.81 -20.82 -6.71
C ILE A 92 -6.16 -20.73 -8.10
N PRO A 93 -6.79 -20.12 -9.12
CA PRO A 93 -6.17 -19.89 -10.42
C PRO A 93 -4.83 -19.17 -10.33
N TYR A 94 -3.90 -19.50 -11.23
CA TYR A 94 -2.54 -18.95 -11.23
C TYR A 94 -2.51 -17.42 -11.26
N VAL A 95 -3.39 -16.78 -12.03
CA VAL A 95 -3.47 -15.31 -12.12
C VAL A 95 -3.69 -14.67 -10.75
N PHE A 96 -4.57 -15.22 -9.91
CA PHE A 96 -4.79 -14.70 -8.57
C PHE A 96 -3.58 -14.95 -7.66
N GLN A 97 -2.92 -16.10 -7.78
CA GLN A 97 -1.69 -16.38 -7.03
C GLN A 97 -0.59 -15.38 -7.37
N ASP A 98 -0.37 -15.14 -8.66
CA ASP A 98 0.61 -14.16 -9.15
C ASP A 98 0.33 -12.75 -8.60
N ARG A 99 -0.92 -12.30 -8.63
CA ARG A 99 -1.31 -11.00 -8.06
C ARG A 99 -1.07 -10.91 -6.57
N LEU A 100 -1.52 -11.91 -5.81
CA LEU A 100 -1.39 -11.95 -4.35
C LEU A 100 0.08 -12.04 -3.93
N LEU A 101 0.90 -12.81 -4.64
CA LEU A 101 2.33 -12.91 -4.39
C LEU A 101 3.04 -11.59 -4.69
N GLY A 102 2.70 -10.91 -5.79
CA GLY A 102 3.25 -9.58 -6.11
C GLY A 102 2.92 -8.53 -5.05
N VAL A 103 1.66 -8.48 -4.60
CA VAL A 103 1.24 -7.59 -3.49
C VAL A 103 1.97 -7.97 -2.20
N GLY A 104 2.09 -9.27 -1.90
CA GLY A 104 2.82 -9.75 -0.72
C GLY A 104 4.31 -9.42 -0.74
N GLN A 105 4.96 -9.53 -1.90
CA GLN A 105 6.37 -9.13 -2.09
C GLN A 105 6.55 -7.64 -1.80
N TRP A 106 5.67 -6.79 -2.33
CA TRP A 106 5.72 -5.36 -2.07
C TRP A 106 5.51 -5.04 -0.58
N LEU A 107 4.51 -5.68 0.06
CA LEU A 107 4.23 -5.52 1.48
C LEU A 107 5.35 -6.04 2.39
N SER A 108 6.17 -6.99 1.94
CA SER A 108 7.29 -7.48 2.74
C SER A 108 8.34 -6.40 3.03
N VAL A 109 8.50 -5.44 2.11
CA VAL A 109 9.42 -4.30 2.26
C VAL A 109 8.69 -3.06 2.78
N ASN A 110 7.52 -2.75 2.21
CA ASN A 110 6.80 -1.50 2.45
C ASN A 110 5.67 -1.61 3.50
N GLY A 111 5.50 -2.78 4.11
CA GLY A 111 4.38 -3.06 5.01
C GLY A 111 4.33 -2.14 6.23
N SER A 112 5.46 -1.58 6.68
CA SER A 112 5.51 -0.64 7.81
C SER A 112 4.82 0.71 7.53
N ALA A 113 4.57 1.05 6.27
CA ALA A 113 3.79 2.21 5.87
C ALA A 113 2.29 1.92 5.66
N ILE A 114 1.90 0.65 5.78
CA ILE A 114 0.50 0.20 5.64
C ILE A 114 -0.04 -0.30 6.99
N TYR A 115 0.65 -1.24 7.62
CA TYR A 115 0.18 -1.86 8.85
C TYR A 115 0.37 -0.96 10.07
N GLY A 116 -0.68 -0.78 10.86
CA GLY A 116 -0.63 0.01 12.10
C GLY A 116 -0.44 1.52 11.87
N THR A 117 -0.70 1.97 10.64
CA THR A 117 -0.64 3.39 10.29
C THR A 117 -2.00 4.05 10.46
N ARG A 118 -2.05 5.36 10.26
CA ARG A 118 -3.29 6.14 10.21
C ARG A 118 -3.20 7.18 9.11
N PRO A 119 -4.34 7.69 8.61
CA PRO A 119 -4.32 8.84 7.72
C PRO A 119 -3.51 9.96 8.31
N TRP A 120 -2.67 10.55 7.47
CA TRP A 120 -2.03 11.80 7.83
C TRP A 120 -2.98 12.97 7.59
N ILE A 121 -2.62 14.17 8.06
CA ILE A 121 -3.44 15.40 7.98
C ILE A 121 -3.86 15.67 6.54
N VAL A 122 -2.96 15.42 5.60
CA VAL A 122 -3.21 15.49 4.15
C VAL A 122 -3.03 14.09 3.57
N GLN A 123 -4.00 13.61 2.80
CA GLN A 123 -3.99 12.24 2.26
C GLN A 123 -3.12 12.13 1.01
N ARG A 124 -3.15 13.14 0.13
CA ARG A 124 -2.43 13.16 -1.14
C ARG A 124 -1.68 14.48 -1.32
N ASP A 125 -0.48 14.41 -1.87
CA ASP A 125 0.31 15.60 -2.18
C ASP A 125 -0.33 16.43 -3.30
N ALA A 126 -0.20 17.76 -3.20
CA ALA A 126 -0.81 18.68 -4.15
C ALA A 126 -0.13 18.70 -5.53
N LEU A 127 1.15 18.29 -5.63
CA LEU A 127 1.93 18.40 -6.87
C LEU A 127 2.35 17.05 -7.45
N SER A 128 2.05 15.95 -6.79
CA SER A 128 2.52 14.62 -7.17
C SER A 128 1.48 13.52 -6.95
N THR A 129 1.77 12.31 -7.41
CA THR A 129 0.97 11.11 -7.17
C THR A 129 1.30 10.44 -5.82
N VAL A 130 1.79 11.23 -4.87
CA VAL A 130 2.22 10.76 -3.55
C VAL A 130 1.06 10.76 -2.59
N TRP A 131 0.90 9.64 -1.89
CA TRP A 131 -0.07 9.48 -0.81
C TRP A 131 0.63 9.37 0.54
N TYR A 132 -0.04 9.81 1.59
CA TYR A 132 0.56 9.85 2.92
C TYR A 132 -0.18 8.96 3.90
N THR A 133 0.61 8.21 4.66
CA THR A 133 0.18 7.59 5.91
C THR A 133 1.08 8.09 7.02
N ALA A 134 0.62 8.01 8.26
CA ALA A 134 1.45 8.27 9.41
C ALA A 134 1.63 6.97 10.20
N SER A 135 2.84 6.76 10.72
CA SER A 135 3.19 5.79 11.78
C SER A 135 3.50 6.52 13.10
N LYS A 136 3.66 5.81 14.22
CA LYS A 136 3.80 6.46 15.54
C LYS A 136 4.96 7.48 15.59
N SER A 137 6.03 7.23 14.85
CA SER A 137 7.28 8.01 14.85
C SER A 137 7.61 8.68 13.52
N SER A 138 6.85 8.42 12.45
CA SER A 138 7.17 8.88 11.09
C SER A 138 5.93 9.22 10.28
N VAL A 139 6.10 10.05 9.27
CA VAL A 139 5.16 10.18 8.16
C VAL A 139 5.74 9.42 6.98
N ASN A 140 4.94 8.56 6.36
CA ASN A 140 5.33 7.80 5.19
C ASN A 140 4.75 8.48 3.95
N ALA A 141 5.60 8.79 2.98
CA ALA A 141 5.21 9.29 1.67
C ALA A 141 5.33 8.15 0.66
N ILE A 142 4.18 7.69 0.15
CA ILE A 142 4.06 6.54 -0.75
C ILE A 142 3.96 7.07 -2.18
N VAL A 143 5.00 6.83 -2.95
CA VAL A 143 5.21 7.31 -4.32
C VAL A 143 4.74 6.24 -5.30
N LEU A 144 3.65 6.53 -6.01
CA LEU A 144 3.01 5.57 -6.93
C LEU A 144 3.69 5.48 -8.30
N GLU A 145 4.44 6.50 -8.69
CA GLU A 145 5.18 6.57 -9.95
C GLU A 145 6.60 7.07 -9.70
N TRP A 146 7.58 6.45 -10.34
CA TRP A 146 8.98 6.85 -10.16
C TRP A 146 9.16 8.29 -10.65
N PRO A 147 9.75 9.19 -9.86
CA PRO A 147 9.88 10.59 -10.24
C PRO A 147 10.75 10.75 -11.49
N GLN A 148 10.36 11.68 -12.37
CA GLN A 148 11.20 12.05 -13.51
C GLN A 148 12.51 12.67 -13.01
N ASN A 149 13.61 12.35 -13.70
CA ASN A 149 14.96 12.82 -13.33
C ASN A 149 15.37 12.46 -11.89
N ASN A 150 14.79 11.39 -11.32
CA ASN A 150 15.03 10.97 -9.94
C ASN A 150 14.83 12.09 -8.91
N THR A 151 14.00 13.09 -9.19
CA THR A 151 13.72 14.19 -8.26
C THR A 151 12.25 14.23 -7.92
N LEU A 152 11.90 13.93 -6.67
CA LEU A 152 10.54 14.04 -6.16
C LEU A 152 10.32 15.43 -5.57
N VAL A 153 9.22 16.08 -5.95
CA VAL A 153 8.82 17.38 -5.40
C VAL A 153 7.56 17.21 -4.55
N LEU A 154 7.62 17.63 -3.29
CA LEU A 154 6.52 17.60 -2.34
C LEU A 154 6.13 19.01 -1.93
N ARG A 155 4.82 19.27 -1.82
CA ARG A 155 4.29 20.56 -1.34
C ARG A 155 3.55 20.41 -0.01
N SER A 156 2.76 19.35 0.12
CA SER A 156 1.89 19.17 1.29
C SER A 156 2.68 18.79 2.53
N ALA A 157 3.86 18.19 2.37
CA ALA A 157 4.73 17.71 3.44
C ALA A 157 5.76 18.72 3.95
N VAL A 158 5.82 19.95 3.42
CA VAL A 158 6.89 20.93 3.72
C VAL A 158 7.07 21.17 5.22
N SER A 159 5.97 21.19 5.99
CA SER A 159 6.01 21.43 7.45
C SER A 159 6.71 20.32 8.26
N LEU A 160 6.94 19.14 7.67
CA LEU A 160 7.66 18.02 8.27
C LEU A 160 9.18 18.16 8.17
N PHE A 161 9.67 19.05 7.31
CA PHE A 161 11.09 19.22 7.00
C PHE A 161 11.65 20.39 7.79
N LYS A 162 12.40 20.05 8.85
CA LYS A 162 13.12 20.97 9.73
C LYS A 162 14.59 20.55 9.79
N GLU A 163 15.41 21.35 10.46
CA GLU A 163 16.77 20.92 10.81
C GLU A 163 16.71 19.59 11.58
N GLY A 164 17.49 18.60 11.15
CA GLY A 164 17.49 17.25 11.71
C GLY A 164 16.49 16.28 11.08
N THR A 165 15.61 16.70 10.16
CA THR A 165 14.71 15.76 9.47
C THR A 165 15.50 14.79 8.58
N THR A 166 15.31 13.49 8.80
CA THR A 166 15.87 12.42 7.97
C THR A 166 14.81 11.84 7.05
N VAL A 167 15.22 11.56 5.80
CA VAL A 167 14.39 10.84 4.83
C VAL A 167 15.10 9.56 4.45
N SER A 168 14.41 8.43 4.58
CA SER A 168 14.92 7.12 4.17
C SER A 168 13.96 6.43 3.21
N LEU A 169 14.48 5.81 2.16
CA LEU A 169 13.69 4.97 1.26
C LEU A 169 13.63 3.54 1.82
N LEU A 170 12.43 2.99 2.01
CA LEU A 170 12.29 1.61 2.48
C LEU A 170 12.89 0.62 1.47
N GLY A 171 13.66 -0.35 1.98
CA GLY A 171 14.43 -1.28 1.15
C GLY A 171 15.75 -0.71 0.63
N HIS A 172 16.15 0.49 1.05
CA HIS A 172 17.42 1.11 0.71
C HIS A 172 18.16 1.53 1.99
N SER A 173 19.49 1.36 2.01
CA SER A 173 20.29 1.58 3.22
C SER A 173 20.64 3.04 3.48
N GLU A 174 20.66 3.88 2.45
CA GLU A 174 21.12 5.26 2.56
C GLU A 174 19.95 6.24 2.73
N ASN A 175 20.21 7.31 3.48
CA ASN A 175 19.29 8.43 3.61
C ASN A 175 19.31 9.28 2.34
N LEU A 176 18.15 9.80 1.95
CA LEU A 176 18.00 10.64 0.77
C LEU A 176 18.29 12.10 1.10
N ALA A 177 19.06 12.74 0.24
CA ALA A 177 19.26 14.18 0.29
C ALA A 177 17.97 14.91 -0.10
N TRP A 178 17.65 15.96 0.66
CA TRP A 178 16.51 16.82 0.40
C TRP A 178 16.89 18.29 0.50
N GLN A 179 16.13 19.13 -0.21
CA GLN A 179 16.33 20.58 -0.23
C GLN A 179 14.98 21.28 -0.10
N HIS A 180 14.95 22.37 0.65
CA HIS A 180 13.79 23.24 0.75
C HIS A 180 14.02 24.48 -0.12
N SER A 181 13.15 24.69 -1.11
CA SER A 181 13.18 25.88 -1.97
C SER A 181 11.77 26.28 -2.38
N ASN A 182 11.50 27.60 -2.39
CA ASN A 182 10.25 28.18 -2.91
C ASN A 182 8.95 27.57 -2.34
N GLY A 183 8.95 27.13 -1.07
CA GLY A 183 7.78 26.50 -0.45
C GLY A 183 7.51 25.05 -0.92
N HIS A 184 8.53 24.38 -1.44
CA HIS A 184 8.52 22.98 -1.85
C HIS A 184 9.75 22.25 -1.31
N ILE A 185 9.61 20.93 -1.15
CA ILE A 185 10.72 20.04 -0.82
C ILE A 185 11.07 19.21 -2.03
N SER A 186 12.33 19.25 -2.44
CA SER A 186 12.90 18.42 -3.49
C SER A 186 13.74 17.31 -2.86
N ILE A 187 13.43 16.05 -3.16
CA ILE A 187 14.12 14.87 -2.64
C ILE A 187 14.79 14.14 -3.81
N GLN A 188 16.08 13.87 -3.68
CA GLN A 188 16.84 13.12 -4.68
C GLN A 188 16.68 11.62 -4.44
N PHE A 189 16.15 10.93 -5.44
CA PHE A 189 16.02 9.47 -5.46
C PHE A 189 17.33 8.85 -5.93
N PRO A 190 17.65 7.62 -5.47
CA PRO A 190 18.77 6.87 -6.01
C PRO A 190 18.50 6.50 -7.48
N ASP A 191 19.44 5.84 -8.15
CA ASP A 191 19.14 5.24 -9.45
C ASP A 191 18.05 4.16 -9.28
N LYS A 192 17.04 4.18 -10.15
CA LYS A 192 15.96 3.18 -10.14
C LYS A 192 16.50 1.76 -10.24
N ALA A 193 17.62 1.55 -10.94
CA ALA A 193 18.23 0.25 -11.11
C ALA A 193 18.77 -0.36 -9.79
N THR A 194 19.01 0.45 -8.76
CA THR A 194 19.52 -0.02 -7.46
C THR A 194 18.41 -0.35 -6.45
N VAL A 195 17.15 -0.09 -6.80
CA VAL A 195 16.00 -0.33 -5.92
C VAL A 195 15.34 -1.66 -6.24
N GLU A 196 15.28 -2.55 -5.24
CA GLU A 196 14.75 -3.90 -5.40
C GLU A 196 13.23 -3.96 -5.57
N VAL A 197 12.52 -2.94 -5.07
CA VAL A 197 11.05 -2.92 -5.05
C VAL A 197 10.47 -2.27 -6.30
N SER A 198 9.39 -2.86 -6.83
CA SER A 198 8.62 -2.39 -7.98
C SER A 198 7.25 -1.82 -7.57
N TRP A 199 6.54 -1.22 -8.54
CA TRP A 199 5.15 -0.73 -8.47
C TRP A 199 4.88 0.53 -7.64
N ALA A 200 5.47 0.67 -6.45
CA ALA A 200 5.41 1.87 -5.62
C ALA A 200 6.57 1.90 -4.61
N TRP A 201 6.94 3.08 -4.14
CA TRP A 201 8.08 3.29 -3.25
C TRP A 201 7.68 4.11 -2.03
N VAL A 202 8.32 3.85 -0.89
CA VAL A 202 7.94 4.49 0.37
C VAL A 202 9.12 5.24 0.96
N LEU A 203 8.95 6.55 1.13
CA LEU A 203 9.86 7.37 1.92
C LEU A 203 9.34 7.45 3.34
N GLN A 204 10.19 7.17 4.32
CA GLN A 204 9.92 7.50 5.72
C GLN A 204 10.56 8.84 6.04
N ILE A 205 9.73 9.77 6.50
CA ILE A 205 10.13 11.11 6.95
C ILE A 205 10.06 11.10 8.47
N GLN A 206 11.21 11.25 9.11
CA GLN A 206 11.36 11.32 10.55
C GLN A 206 11.93 12.68 10.92
N SER A 207 11.23 13.43 11.77
CA SER A 207 11.77 14.64 12.39
C SER A 207 12.55 14.24 13.63
N ASP A 208 13.69 14.87 13.85
CA ASP A 208 14.34 14.80 15.16
C ASP A 208 13.44 15.46 16.22
N LYS A 209 13.49 14.96 17.45
CA LYS A 209 12.58 15.36 18.54
C LYS A 209 12.90 16.74 19.11
#